data_AF-A0A9D1VGS3-F1
#
_entry.id   AF-A0A9D1VGS3-F1
#
_cell.length_a   1.000
_cell.length_b   1.000
_cell.length_c   1.000
_cell.angle_alpha   90.00
_cell.angle_beta   90.00
_cell.angle_gamma   90.00
#
_symmetry.space_group_name_H-M   'P 1'
#
loop_
_entity.id
_entity.type
_entity.pdbx_description
1 polymer ?
#
loop_
_entity_poly.entity_id
_entity_poly.type
_entity_poly.pdbx_seq_one_letter_code
_entity_poly.pdbx_strand_id
1 'polypeptide(L)'
;MFEHLGIAPADILLPNCNLSKWSVIACDQFTAQADYWRRVDEIVGGAPSSLRLILPEAYLHEVDARRYIAQINETMRTYLDQHLFYTCPDSMIYVEREVCSGGCRRGLVCRIDLEEYDYAPGSRARIRATEQTVTDRIPFRVEVRKDAAIELPHIMILMDDGACPLIAPLAERKEAMEKLYGFSLMEGGGRIDGWRVDAASLEKMDTALLRLKASGEMLFAVGDGNHSLAAAKAIYEEEKKRTPAEQWEALPSRWALAEIISLNDPAVRFLPIHRVVFGVDGEQMLAAFRAYYPGAVEGEGEGHVIRWCCRGRAGAFTVPSPRKELAVETLQDFIDDYICRCGGTVDYIHELETVQEMSCQTRAIGFLLPDFPREKLFPYVQANGALPRKTFSIGHSRDKRYYLEARELKR
;
A
#
# COMPACT_ATOMS: atom_id res chain seq x y z
N MET A 1 25.07 11.48 -4.37
CA MET A 1 24.40 11.02 -3.13
C MET A 1 23.24 10.14 -3.53
N PHE A 2 23.04 9.00 -2.88
CA PHE A 2 22.03 7.97 -3.19
C PHE A 2 22.17 7.25 -4.54
N GLU A 3 23.34 7.33 -5.18
CA GLU A 3 23.59 6.69 -6.48
C GLU A 3 23.41 5.17 -6.39
N HIS A 4 22.57 4.63 -7.27
CA HIS A 4 22.22 3.20 -7.32
C HIS A 4 21.62 2.64 -6.02
N LEU A 5 21.04 3.48 -5.17
CA LEU A 5 20.31 3.05 -3.97
C LEU A 5 18.80 2.93 -4.20
N GLY A 6 18.33 3.22 -5.42
CA GLY A 6 16.91 3.11 -5.79
C GLY A 6 16.03 4.23 -5.23
N ILE A 7 16.60 5.22 -4.55
CA ILE A 7 15.88 6.37 -3.98
C ILE A 7 16.67 7.66 -4.21
N ALA A 8 16.01 8.80 -4.25
CA ALA A 8 16.65 10.12 -4.34
C ALA A 8 15.76 11.24 -3.76
N PRO A 9 16.30 12.41 -3.41
CA PRO A 9 15.50 13.60 -3.15
C PRO A 9 14.73 14.02 -4.41
N ALA A 10 13.60 14.71 -4.24
CA ALA A 10 12.74 15.15 -5.33
C ALA A 10 12.36 16.63 -5.20
N ASP A 11 11.93 17.23 -6.31
CA ASP A 11 11.21 18.51 -6.29
C ASP A 11 9.77 18.23 -5.84
N ILE A 12 9.52 18.34 -4.53
CA ILE A 12 8.24 17.98 -3.91
C ILE A 12 7.32 19.20 -3.94
N LEU A 13 6.13 19.03 -4.51
CA LEU A 13 5.06 20.02 -4.47
C LEU A 13 4.26 19.86 -3.18
N LEU A 14 4.13 20.96 -2.44
CA LEU A 14 3.30 21.03 -1.24
C LEU A 14 2.18 22.06 -1.45
N PRO A 15 0.93 21.72 -1.12
CA PRO A 15 -0.22 22.59 -1.38
C PRO A 15 -0.25 23.78 -0.42
N ASN A 16 -0.45 24.98 -0.96
CA ASN A 16 -0.64 26.23 -0.25
C ASN A 16 -2.13 26.50 -0.02
N CYS A 17 -2.81 25.61 0.70
CA CYS A 17 -4.21 25.73 1.04
C CYS A 17 -4.53 25.06 2.39
N ASN A 18 -5.81 24.88 2.70
CA ASN A 18 -6.20 24.16 3.92
C ASN A 18 -5.79 22.68 3.83
N LEU A 19 -4.68 22.33 4.48
CA LEU A 19 -4.09 20.99 4.43
C LEU A 19 -5.03 19.89 4.94
N SER A 20 -5.88 20.20 5.93
CA SER A 20 -6.87 19.25 6.45
C SER A 20 -7.96 18.93 5.44
N LYS A 21 -8.34 19.88 4.57
CA LYS A 21 -9.26 19.63 3.43
C LYS A 21 -8.53 19.08 2.21
N TRP A 22 -7.26 19.41 2.06
CA TRP A 22 -6.43 18.88 0.98
C TRP A 22 -6.24 17.38 1.10
N SER A 23 -5.90 16.91 2.29
CA SER A 23 -5.34 15.59 2.50
C SER A 23 -6.43 14.54 2.62
N VAL A 24 -6.66 13.80 1.54
CA VAL A 24 -7.70 12.76 1.44
C VAL A 24 -7.02 11.39 1.45
N ILE A 25 -7.67 10.40 2.05
CA ILE A 25 -7.11 9.04 2.11
C ILE A 25 -6.96 8.42 0.72
N ALA A 26 -6.04 7.45 0.60
CA ALA A 26 -5.83 6.67 -0.60
C ALA A 26 -7.14 6.18 -1.25
N CYS A 27 -7.24 6.31 -2.57
CA CYS A 27 -8.46 6.05 -3.33
C CYS A 27 -8.92 4.59 -3.35
N ASP A 28 -8.05 3.65 -2.98
CA ASP A 28 -8.33 2.22 -2.86
C ASP A 28 -8.78 1.80 -1.44
N GLN A 29 -9.01 2.76 -0.55
CA GLN A 29 -9.63 2.55 0.76
C GLN A 29 -11.13 2.82 0.69
N PHE A 30 -11.88 2.21 1.62
CA PHE A 30 -13.33 2.42 1.74
C PHE A 30 -14.10 2.17 0.42
N THR A 31 -13.66 1.18 -0.37
CA THR A 31 -14.14 0.93 -1.74
C THR A 31 -15.62 0.55 -1.83
N ALA A 32 -16.19 -0.02 -0.75
CA ALA A 32 -17.61 -0.36 -0.66
C ALA A 32 -18.43 0.62 0.20
N GLN A 33 -17.83 1.73 0.65
CA GLN A 33 -18.46 2.67 1.59
C GLN A 33 -18.70 4.04 0.93
N ALA A 34 -19.72 4.12 0.05
CA ALA A 34 -20.09 5.39 -0.60
C ALA A 34 -20.35 6.53 0.39
N ASP A 35 -20.90 6.21 1.57
CA ASP A 35 -21.16 7.18 2.65
C ASP A 35 -19.90 7.85 3.17
N TYR A 36 -18.77 7.13 3.21
CA TYR A 36 -17.48 7.72 3.57
C TYR A 36 -17.10 8.81 2.56
N TRP A 37 -17.15 8.49 1.27
CA TRP A 37 -16.77 9.41 0.21
C TRP A 37 -17.72 10.60 0.07
N ARG A 38 -19.01 10.43 0.39
CA ARG A 38 -19.97 11.56 0.51
C ARG A 38 -19.58 12.53 1.62
N ARG A 39 -19.26 12.03 2.83
CA ARG A 39 -18.78 12.89 3.93
C ARG A 39 -17.48 13.60 3.60
N VAL A 40 -16.54 12.91 2.94
CA VAL A 40 -15.29 13.53 2.46
C VAL A 40 -15.59 14.68 1.50
N ASP A 41 -16.49 14.48 0.53
CA ASP A 41 -16.89 15.54 -0.40
C ASP A 41 -17.56 16.72 0.31
N GLU A 42 -18.42 16.47 1.30
CA GLU A 42 -19.05 17.50 2.14
C GLU A 42 -18.02 18.29 2.96
N ILE A 43 -17.03 17.62 3.56
CA ILE A 43 -15.93 18.26 4.31
C ILE A 43 -15.09 19.16 3.39
N VAL A 44 -14.74 18.65 2.20
CA VAL A 44 -13.96 19.37 1.20
C VAL A 44 -14.75 20.58 0.67
N GLY A 45 -16.00 20.37 0.28
CA GLY A 45 -16.85 21.38 -0.35
C GLY A 45 -16.19 21.97 -1.60
N GLY A 46 -16.21 23.31 -1.72
CA GLY A 46 -15.55 24.03 -2.82
C GLY A 46 -14.06 24.33 -2.61
N ALA A 47 -13.44 23.83 -1.54
CA ALA A 47 -12.02 24.10 -1.30
C ALA A 47 -11.11 23.26 -2.23
N PRO A 48 -9.90 23.75 -2.58
CA PRO A 48 -8.92 22.93 -3.26
C PRO A 48 -8.59 21.67 -2.44
N SER A 49 -8.57 20.52 -3.11
CA SER A 49 -8.33 19.23 -2.46
C SER A 49 -7.80 18.17 -3.40
N SER A 50 -7.02 17.22 -2.84
CA SER A 50 -6.62 16.00 -3.54
C SER A 50 -7.81 15.14 -3.95
N LEU A 51 -9.00 15.28 -3.31
CA LEU A 51 -10.24 14.62 -3.76
C LEU A 51 -10.53 14.91 -5.24
N ARG A 52 -10.25 16.13 -5.68
CA ARG A 52 -10.50 16.59 -7.06
C ARG A 52 -9.45 16.07 -8.06
N LEU A 53 -8.41 15.41 -7.56
CA LEU A 53 -7.25 14.92 -8.32
C LEU A 53 -7.17 13.40 -8.35
N ILE A 54 -8.11 12.70 -7.72
CA ILE A 54 -8.15 11.24 -7.61
C ILE A 54 -9.49 10.70 -8.10
N LEU A 55 -9.50 9.42 -8.47
CA LEU A 55 -10.70 8.66 -8.75
C LEU A 55 -10.84 7.57 -7.67
N PRO A 56 -11.69 7.76 -6.65
CA PRO A 56 -12.00 6.75 -5.65
C PRO A 56 -12.46 5.43 -6.27
N GLU A 57 -11.94 4.29 -5.80
CA GLU A 57 -12.33 2.98 -6.32
C GLU A 57 -13.83 2.69 -6.11
N ALA A 58 -14.46 3.35 -5.12
CA ALA A 58 -15.90 3.27 -4.88
C ALA A 58 -16.76 3.75 -6.06
N TYR A 59 -16.20 4.60 -6.94
CA TYR A 59 -16.94 5.19 -8.06
C TYR A 59 -16.66 4.54 -9.41
N LEU A 60 -15.79 3.51 -9.48
CA LEU A 60 -15.34 2.91 -10.75
C LEU A 60 -16.46 2.43 -11.66
N HIS A 61 -17.57 1.98 -11.08
CA HIS A 61 -18.71 1.44 -11.80
C HIS A 61 -19.88 2.43 -11.93
N GLU A 62 -19.78 3.59 -11.28
CA GLU A 62 -20.85 4.59 -11.20
C GLU A 62 -20.63 5.78 -12.15
N VAL A 63 -19.38 6.05 -12.53
CA VAL A 63 -19.02 7.23 -13.34
C VAL A 63 -18.52 6.85 -14.73
N ASP A 64 -18.68 7.77 -15.69
CA ASP A 64 -17.92 7.72 -16.94
C ASP A 64 -16.45 8.02 -16.64
N ALA A 65 -15.64 6.95 -16.55
CA ALA A 65 -14.23 7.04 -16.20
C ALA A 65 -13.45 7.98 -17.13
N ARG A 66 -13.75 8.03 -18.44
CA ARG A 66 -13.03 8.90 -19.38
C ARG A 66 -13.29 10.36 -19.08
N ARG A 67 -14.57 10.71 -18.87
CA ARG A 67 -14.96 12.08 -18.52
C ARG A 67 -14.37 12.49 -17.16
N TYR A 68 -14.42 11.60 -16.18
CA TYR A 68 -13.89 11.87 -14.84
C TYR A 68 -12.37 12.08 -14.86
N ILE A 69 -11.63 11.22 -15.58
CA ILE A 69 -10.18 11.36 -15.77
C ILE A 69 -9.84 12.67 -16.49
N ALA A 70 -10.60 13.06 -17.51
CA ALA A 70 -10.39 14.35 -18.19
C ALA A 70 -10.55 15.53 -17.21
N GLN A 71 -11.56 15.50 -16.34
CA GLN A 71 -11.78 16.52 -15.31
C GLN A 71 -10.65 16.57 -14.27
N ILE A 72 -10.14 15.41 -13.84
CA ILE A 72 -8.95 15.33 -12.97
C ILE A 72 -7.77 16.03 -13.64
N ASN A 73 -7.49 15.70 -14.90
CA ASN A 73 -6.35 16.27 -15.64
C ASN A 73 -6.49 17.79 -15.87
N GLU A 74 -7.70 18.28 -16.09
CA GLU A 74 -8.00 19.72 -16.17
C GLU A 74 -7.82 20.42 -14.81
N THR A 75 -8.28 19.79 -13.74
CA THR A 75 -8.11 20.31 -12.37
C THR A 75 -6.64 20.37 -11.96
N MET A 76 -5.85 19.35 -12.28
CA MET A 76 -4.40 19.37 -12.05
C MET A 76 -3.73 20.58 -12.70
N ARG A 77 -4.04 20.84 -13.98
CA ARG A 77 -3.53 22.01 -14.72
C ARG A 77 -4.00 23.32 -14.09
N THR A 78 -5.29 23.40 -13.75
CA THR A 78 -5.86 24.58 -13.08
C THR A 78 -5.14 24.89 -11.76
N TYR A 79 -4.83 23.88 -10.94
CA TYR A 79 -4.12 24.09 -9.68
C TYR A 79 -2.66 24.53 -9.89
N LEU A 80 -1.98 24.03 -10.92
CA LEU A 80 -0.64 24.50 -11.29
C LEU A 80 -0.68 25.96 -11.77
N ASP A 81 -1.62 26.30 -12.66
CA ASP A 81 -1.80 27.64 -13.22
C ASP A 81 -2.20 28.67 -12.14
N GLN A 82 -2.94 28.24 -11.12
CA GLN A 82 -3.32 29.06 -9.97
C GLN A 82 -2.21 29.16 -8.91
N HIS A 83 -1.04 28.56 -9.15
CA HIS A 83 0.08 28.51 -8.21
C HIS A 83 -0.33 27.99 -6.82
N LEU A 84 -1.17 26.95 -6.80
CA LEU A 84 -1.64 26.33 -5.55
C LEU A 84 -0.52 25.59 -4.81
N PHE A 85 0.63 25.37 -5.43
CA PHE A 85 1.74 24.64 -4.84
C PHE A 85 2.96 25.52 -4.63
N TYR A 86 3.69 25.26 -3.55
CA TYR A 86 5.10 25.64 -3.44
C TYR A 86 5.98 24.41 -3.68
N THR A 87 7.13 24.64 -4.31
CA THR A 87 8.10 23.57 -4.58
C THR A 87 9.16 23.55 -3.48
N CYS A 88 9.37 22.39 -2.87
CA CYS A 88 10.54 22.06 -2.06
C CYS A 88 11.57 21.38 -2.97
N PRO A 89 12.53 22.13 -3.53
CA PRO A 89 13.48 21.57 -4.48
C PRO A 89 14.43 20.58 -3.80
N ASP A 90 14.83 19.54 -4.54
CA ASP A 90 15.84 18.55 -4.13
C ASP A 90 15.72 18.12 -2.66
N SER A 91 14.52 17.67 -2.27
CA SER A 91 14.16 17.44 -0.87
C SER A 91 13.74 15.99 -0.60
N MET A 92 14.04 15.53 0.62
CA MET A 92 13.32 14.44 1.27
C MET A 92 12.58 15.00 2.49
N ILE A 93 11.41 14.45 2.80
CA ILE A 93 10.59 14.91 3.93
C ILE A 93 10.51 13.79 4.97
N TYR A 94 11.01 14.04 6.17
CA TYR A 94 10.75 13.21 7.34
C TYR A 94 9.33 13.45 7.83
N VAL A 95 8.57 12.38 8.04
CA VAL A 95 7.14 12.45 8.41
C VAL A 95 6.90 11.70 9.70
N GLU A 96 6.13 12.29 10.60
CA GLU A 96 5.56 11.64 11.77
C GLU A 96 4.04 11.63 11.64
N ARG A 97 3.43 10.44 11.75
CA ARG A 97 1.99 10.25 11.70
C ARG A 97 1.48 9.58 12.98
N GLU A 98 0.64 10.28 13.72
CA GLU A 98 -0.15 9.68 14.79
C GLU A 98 -1.23 8.81 14.16
N VAL A 99 -1.14 7.50 14.35
CA VAL A 99 -2.09 6.53 13.76
C VAL A 99 -3.24 6.26 14.73
N CYS A 100 -4.44 6.02 14.20
CA CYS A 100 -5.66 5.82 14.98
C CYS A 100 -5.57 4.57 15.86
N SER A 101 -4.85 3.55 15.38
CA SER A 101 -4.57 2.31 16.09
C SER A 101 -3.54 2.44 17.23
N GLY A 102 -3.00 3.65 17.41
CA GLY A 102 -2.08 4.02 18.47
C GLY A 102 -0.61 3.94 18.05
N GLY A 103 0.14 4.97 18.44
CA GLY A 103 1.57 5.12 18.13
C GLY A 103 1.83 6.22 17.11
N CYS A 104 3.11 6.44 16.82
CA CYS A 104 3.57 7.39 15.82
C CYS A 104 4.39 6.65 14.77
N ARG A 105 3.85 6.53 13.55
CA ARG A 105 4.55 5.95 12.41
C ARG A 105 5.48 6.99 11.81
N ARG A 106 6.75 6.63 11.67
CA ARG A 106 7.76 7.48 11.05
C ARG A 106 8.02 7.07 9.62
N GLY A 107 8.11 8.05 8.74
CA GLY A 107 8.31 7.83 7.31
C GLY A 107 9.27 8.83 6.68
N LEU A 108 9.69 8.52 5.47
CA LEU A 108 10.52 9.37 4.63
C LEU A 108 9.88 9.47 3.24
N VAL A 109 9.42 10.66 2.87
CA VAL A 109 8.93 10.92 1.52
C VAL A 109 10.10 11.29 0.62
N CYS A 110 10.28 10.50 -0.45
CA CYS A 110 11.30 10.68 -1.47
C CYS A 110 10.83 10.10 -2.81
N ARG A 111 11.64 10.17 -3.86
CA ARG A 111 11.35 9.46 -5.12
C ARG A 111 12.10 8.15 -5.20
N ILE A 112 11.44 7.15 -5.76
CA ILE A 112 11.93 5.80 -6.00
C ILE A 112 12.29 5.65 -7.48
N ASP A 113 13.40 4.99 -7.78
CA ASP A 113 13.86 4.70 -9.14
C ASP A 113 13.11 3.48 -9.70
N LEU A 114 12.35 3.68 -10.77
CA LEU A 114 11.62 2.59 -11.43
C LEU A 114 12.53 1.67 -12.24
N GLU A 115 13.79 2.01 -12.50
CA GLU A 115 14.78 1.04 -13.01
C GLU A 115 15.14 -0.03 -11.96
N GLU A 116 14.99 0.29 -10.69
CA GLU A 116 15.30 -0.61 -9.57
C GLU A 116 14.05 -1.34 -9.03
N TYR A 117 12.88 -1.13 -9.67
CA TYR A 117 11.61 -1.76 -9.34
C TYR A 117 11.13 -2.72 -10.42
N ASP A 118 10.69 -3.90 -9.98
CA ASP A 118 10.02 -4.88 -10.81
C ASP A 118 9.05 -5.72 -9.97
N TYR A 119 7.93 -6.07 -10.57
CA TYR A 119 6.85 -6.85 -9.96
C TYR A 119 6.64 -8.21 -10.65
N ALA A 120 7.47 -8.56 -11.64
CA ALA A 120 7.43 -9.85 -12.29
C ALA A 120 7.78 -10.99 -11.31
N PRO A 121 7.12 -12.16 -11.39
CA PRO A 121 7.50 -13.34 -10.62
C PRO A 121 8.97 -13.70 -10.84
N GLY A 122 9.70 -13.99 -9.76
CA GLY A 122 11.14 -14.32 -9.82
C GLY A 122 12.08 -13.14 -10.01
N SER A 123 11.58 -11.89 -9.95
CA SER A 123 12.41 -10.70 -10.06
C SER A 123 13.49 -10.63 -8.99
N ARG A 124 14.68 -10.16 -9.39
CA ARG A 124 15.81 -9.86 -8.50
C ARG A 124 16.02 -8.37 -8.26
N ALA A 125 15.09 -7.52 -8.68
CA ALA A 125 15.15 -6.07 -8.49
C ALA A 125 15.32 -5.68 -7.00
N ARG A 126 15.86 -4.49 -6.73
CA ARG A 126 16.07 -4.04 -5.34
C ARG A 126 14.76 -3.68 -4.64
N ILE A 127 13.78 -3.22 -5.42
CA ILE A 127 12.43 -2.90 -4.98
C ILE A 127 11.49 -3.94 -5.59
N ARG A 128 10.78 -4.69 -4.75
CA ARG A 128 9.86 -5.75 -5.20
C ARG A 128 8.48 -5.58 -4.59
N ALA A 129 7.46 -6.04 -5.29
CA ALA A 129 6.11 -6.11 -4.74
C ALA A 129 6.04 -7.15 -3.60
N THR A 130 5.41 -6.81 -2.47
CA THR A 130 5.17 -7.78 -1.39
C THR A 130 4.05 -8.75 -1.75
N GLU A 131 3.04 -8.30 -2.50
CA GLU A 131 1.88 -9.09 -2.92
C GLU A 131 1.78 -9.16 -4.44
N GLN A 132 1.21 -10.26 -4.94
CA GLN A 132 0.98 -10.46 -6.36
C GLN A 132 0.17 -9.29 -6.97
N THR A 133 0.76 -8.62 -7.95
CA THR A 133 0.09 -7.52 -8.67
C THR A 133 -1.06 -8.09 -9.50
N VAL A 134 -2.27 -7.56 -9.28
CA VAL A 134 -3.42 -7.85 -10.15
C VAL A 134 -3.24 -7.07 -11.45
N THR A 135 -2.75 -7.73 -12.49
CA THR A 135 -2.44 -7.14 -13.80
C THR A 135 -3.64 -6.43 -14.41
N ASP A 136 -4.84 -6.93 -14.21
CA ASP A 136 -6.07 -6.38 -14.78
C ASP A 136 -6.40 -4.97 -14.25
N ARG A 137 -5.84 -4.59 -13.09
CA ARG A 137 -6.01 -3.25 -12.52
C ARG A 137 -5.00 -2.22 -13.06
N ILE A 138 -3.90 -2.67 -13.65
CA ILE A 138 -2.82 -1.79 -14.14
C ILE A 138 -3.30 -0.88 -15.28
N PRO A 139 -3.99 -1.38 -16.33
CA PRO A 139 -4.44 -0.52 -17.44
C PRO A 139 -5.28 0.66 -16.97
N PHE A 140 -6.18 0.43 -16.02
CA PHE A 140 -7.01 1.49 -15.46
C PHE A 140 -6.18 2.57 -14.75
N ARG A 141 -5.20 2.15 -13.93
CA ARG A 141 -4.29 3.08 -13.24
C ARG A 141 -3.39 3.84 -14.22
N VAL A 142 -2.99 3.21 -15.33
CA VAL A 142 -2.26 3.86 -16.42
C VAL A 142 -3.12 4.94 -17.07
N GLU A 143 -4.40 4.67 -17.35
CA GLU A 143 -5.30 5.66 -17.96
C GLU A 143 -5.47 6.92 -17.10
N VAL A 144 -5.55 6.77 -15.77
CA VAL A 144 -5.61 7.92 -14.84
C VAL A 144 -4.31 8.74 -14.88
N ARG A 145 -3.16 8.07 -15.01
CA ARG A 145 -1.84 8.69 -14.82
C ARG A 145 -1.18 9.21 -16.12
N LYS A 146 -1.41 8.59 -17.27
CA LYS A 146 -0.66 8.87 -18.53
C LYS A 146 -0.68 10.36 -18.93
N ASP A 147 -1.80 11.03 -18.68
CA ASP A 147 -2.00 12.43 -19.06
C ASP A 147 -1.75 13.40 -17.89
N ALA A 148 -1.56 12.89 -16.68
CA ALA A 148 -1.45 13.67 -15.46
C ALA A 148 -0.27 14.65 -15.50
N ALA A 149 -0.54 15.90 -15.11
CA ALA A 149 0.49 16.90 -14.88
C ALA A 149 1.15 16.73 -13.49
N ILE A 150 0.42 16.11 -12.55
CA ILE A 150 0.83 15.94 -11.16
C ILE A 150 0.77 14.46 -10.78
N GLU A 151 1.82 13.95 -10.18
CA GLU A 151 1.84 12.70 -9.43
C GLU A 151 1.43 12.95 -7.98
N LEU A 152 0.36 12.29 -7.54
CA LEU A 152 -0.09 12.20 -6.15
C LEU A 152 -0.07 10.74 -5.72
N PRO A 153 1.03 10.27 -5.11
CA PRO A 153 1.13 8.88 -4.73
C PRO A 153 0.36 8.64 -3.43
N HIS A 154 0.02 7.39 -3.17
CA HIS A 154 -0.27 6.85 -1.83
C HIS A 154 0.64 5.66 -1.50
N ILE A 155 1.71 5.49 -2.29
CA ILE A 155 2.63 4.35 -2.24
C ILE A 155 3.38 4.36 -0.91
N MET A 156 3.40 3.21 -0.26
CA MET A 156 4.20 2.95 0.94
C MET A 156 5.22 1.86 0.65
N ILE A 157 6.49 2.18 0.87
CA ILE A 157 7.61 1.27 0.69
C ILE A 157 8.10 0.85 2.08
N LEU A 158 8.18 -0.45 2.31
CA LEU A 158 8.77 -1.04 3.49
C LEU A 158 10.27 -1.21 3.28
N MET A 159 11.03 -1.04 4.35
CA MET A 159 12.43 -1.41 4.42
C MET A 159 12.70 -2.18 5.70
N ASP A 160 13.56 -3.19 5.63
CA ASP A 160 14.09 -3.84 6.82
C ASP A 160 15.48 -3.27 7.12
N ASP A 161 15.53 -2.38 8.10
CA ASP A 161 16.75 -1.72 8.55
C ASP A 161 17.22 -2.21 9.93
N GLY A 162 16.66 -3.31 10.44
CA GLY A 162 17.01 -3.88 11.74
C GLY A 162 16.85 -2.89 12.89
N ALA A 163 17.97 -2.38 13.42
CA ALA A 163 18.01 -1.43 14.54
C ALA A 163 17.61 0.01 14.17
N CYS A 164 16.82 0.19 13.12
CA CYS A 164 16.29 1.48 12.64
C CYS A 164 17.32 2.61 12.37
N PRO A 165 18.49 2.36 11.75
CA PRO A 165 19.56 3.34 11.57
C PRO A 165 19.23 4.49 10.61
N LEU A 166 18.09 4.43 9.90
CA LEU A 166 17.76 5.40 8.85
C LEU A 166 16.72 6.43 9.27
N ILE A 167 15.53 5.98 9.66
CA ILE A 167 14.43 6.89 9.97
C ILE A 167 14.48 7.35 11.44
N ALA A 168 14.83 6.47 12.38
CA ALA A 168 14.82 6.82 13.81
C ALA A 168 15.76 7.99 14.17
N PRO A 169 16.98 8.11 13.62
CA PRO A 169 17.85 9.26 13.89
C PRO A 169 17.29 10.61 13.42
N LEU A 170 16.38 10.62 12.45
CA LEU A 170 15.72 11.86 12.01
C LEU A 170 14.80 12.40 13.09
N ALA A 171 14.13 11.53 13.83
CA ALA A 171 13.27 11.90 14.95
C ALA A 171 14.03 12.68 16.04
N GLU A 172 15.26 12.27 16.33
CA GLU A 172 16.13 12.92 17.32
C GLU A 172 16.62 14.29 16.89
N ARG A 173 16.65 14.55 15.57
CA ARG A 173 17.18 15.79 14.97
C ARG A 173 16.11 16.71 14.41
N LYS A 174 14.83 16.33 14.42
CA LYS A 174 13.75 17.08 13.76
C LYS A 174 13.61 18.53 14.21
N GLU A 175 13.98 18.86 15.45
CA GLU A 175 13.98 20.24 15.97
C GLU A 175 15.00 21.16 15.28
N ALA A 176 16.04 20.58 14.65
CA ALA A 176 17.00 21.32 13.83
C ALA A 176 16.63 21.38 12.35
N MET A 177 15.54 20.71 11.94
CA MET A 177 15.06 20.66 10.57
C MET A 177 13.99 21.73 10.32
N GLU A 178 13.85 22.16 9.06
CA GLU A 178 12.76 23.05 8.66
C GLU A 178 11.42 22.30 8.73
N LYS A 179 10.51 22.75 9.61
CA LYS A 179 9.16 22.20 9.66
C LYS A 179 8.33 22.71 8.48
N LEU A 180 7.84 21.80 7.64
CA LEU A 180 7.09 22.11 6.43
C LEU A 180 5.58 22.15 6.69
N TYR A 181 5.06 21.24 7.49
CA TYR A 181 3.64 21.18 7.83
C TYR A 181 3.39 20.47 9.17
N GLY A 182 2.19 20.68 9.72
CA GLY A 182 1.74 20.02 10.95
C GLY A 182 0.25 20.24 11.21
N PHE A 183 -0.59 19.24 10.97
CA PHE A 183 -2.06 19.39 11.01
C PHE A 183 -2.79 18.07 11.26
N SER A 184 -4.08 18.15 11.61
CA SER A 184 -4.96 16.98 11.76
C SER A 184 -5.60 16.60 10.43
N LEU A 185 -5.61 15.31 10.13
CA LEU A 185 -6.20 14.72 8.94
C LEU A 185 -7.72 14.57 9.11
N MET A 186 -8.45 14.64 8.00
CA MET A 186 -9.91 14.46 7.99
C MET A 186 -10.32 13.02 8.32
N GLU A 187 -11.61 12.81 8.60
CA GLU A 187 -12.22 11.49 8.84
C GLU A 187 -11.49 10.64 9.90
N GLY A 188 -10.88 11.32 10.88
CA GLY A 188 -10.20 10.69 11.99
C GLY A 188 -8.84 10.10 11.65
N GLY A 189 -8.19 10.50 10.54
CA GLY A 189 -6.87 10.00 10.12
C GLY A 189 -5.68 10.34 11.02
N GLY A 190 -5.92 10.94 12.19
CA GLY A 190 -4.89 11.34 13.15
C GLY A 190 -4.22 12.66 12.80
N ARG A 191 -2.96 12.81 13.21
CA ARG A 191 -2.13 14.00 12.98
C ARG A 191 -0.94 13.64 12.13
N ILE A 192 -0.53 14.57 11.27
CA ILE A 192 0.70 14.45 10.49
C ILE A 192 1.55 15.71 10.65
N ASP A 193 2.84 15.52 10.89
CA ASP A 193 3.86 16.55 10.88
C ASP A 193 4.99 16.14 9.93
N GLY A 194 5.57 17.12 9.24
CA GLY A 194 6.60 16.88 8.24
C GLY A 194 7.72 17.92 8.28
N TRP A 195 8.94 17.47 8.11
CA TRP A 195 10.16 18.28 8.17
C TRP A 195 11.06 17.99 6.97
N ARG A 196 11.69 19.04 6.43
CA ARG A 196 12.70 18.90 5.39
C ARG A 196 13.98 18.32 5.99
N VAL A 197 14.43 17.18 5.47
CA VAL A 197 15.66 16.54 5.97
C VAL A 197 16.87 17.43 5.66
N ASP A 198 17.68 17.72 6.69
CA ASP A 198 18.88 18.54 6.54
C ASP A 198 20.03 17.78 5.83
N ALA A 199 20.97 18.52 5.21
CA ALA A 199 22.07 17.94 4.46
C ALA A 199 22.92 16.94 5.27
N ALA A 200 23.22 17.25 6.54
CA ALA A 200 24.00 16.36 7.40
C ALA A 200 23.24 15.07 7.74
N SER A 201 21.90 15.11 7.80
CA SER A 201 21.05 13.92 7.94
C SER A 201 21.04 13.10 6.65
N LEU A 202 20.96 13.75 5.48
CA LEU A 202 21.01 13.06 4.18
C LEU A 202 22.34 12.31 3.97
N GLU A 203 23.49 12.90 4.30
CA GLU A 203 24.80 12.24 4.21
C GLU A 203 24.91 10.98 5.09
N LYS A 204 24.37 11.07 6.31
CA LYS A 204 24.33 9.93 7.24
C LYS A 204 23.43 8.82 6.70
N MET A 205 22.29 9.18 6.11
CA MET A 205 21.38 8.22 5.50
C MET A 205 21.99 7.54 4.29
N ASP A 206 22.67 8.27 3.42
CA ASP A 206 23.38 7.72 2.27
C ASP A 206 24.41 6.66 2.71
N THR A 207 25.20 6.99 3.73
CA THR A 207 26.18 6.06 4.33
C THR A 207 25.51 4.81 4.91
N ALA A 208 24.39 4.96 5.61
CA ALA A 208 23.67 3.84 6.21
C ALA A 208 23.02 2.93 5.14
N LEU A 209 22.44 3.51 4.09
CA LEU A 209 21.88 2.75 2.96
C LEU A 209 22.96 1.98 2.20
N LEU A 210 24.15 2.56 2.00
CA LEU A 210 25.29 1.85 1.40
C LEU A 210 25.69 0.61 2.21
N ARG A 211 25.66 0.69 3.54
CA ARG A 211 25.94 -0.46 4.42
C ARG A 211 24.86 -1.53 4.33
N LEU A 212 23.57 -1.14 4.34
CA LEU A 212 22.47 -2.07 4.16
C LEU A 212 22.54 -2.77 2.79
N LYS A 213 22.84 -2.02 1.74
CA LYS A 213 23.03 -2.56 0.38
C LYS A 213 24.15 -3.59 0.31
N ALA A 214 25.24 -3.39 1.04
CA ALA A 214 26.33 -4.37 1.09
C ALA A 214 25.92 -5.68 1.81
N SER A 215 24.86 -5.65 2.61
CA SER A 215 24.41 -6.79 3.44
C SER A 215 23.35 -7.70 2.78
N GLY A 216 22.73 -7.28 1.68
CA GLY A 216 21.69 -8.06 1.00
C GLY A 216 21.26 -7.50 -0.36
N GLU A 217 20.54 -8.31 -1.16
CA GLU A 217 20.15 -7.93 -2.53
C GLU A 217 18.88 -7.05 -2.59
N MET A 218 17.96 -7.21 -1.64
CA MET A 218 16.67 -6.51 -1.62
C MET A 218 16.66 -5.50 -0.49
N LEU A 219 16.40 -4.23 -0.81
CA LEU A 219 16.37 -3.13 0.16
C LEU A 219 14.94 -2.71 0.50
N PHE A 220 14.04 -2.84 -0.47
CA PHE A 220 12.72 -2.25 -0.39
C PHE A 220 11.65 -3.23 -0.85
N ALA A 221 10.53 -3.24 -0.14
CA ALA A 221 9.35 -4.01 -0.49
C ALA A 221 8.15 -3.06 -0.61
N VAL A 222 7.39 -3.13 -1.70
CA VAL A 222 6.21 -2.28 -1.86
C VAL A 222 5.10 -2.79 -0.94
N GLY A 223 4.85 -2.09 0.16
CA GLY A 223 3.88 -2.50 1.18
C GLY A 223 2.46 -2.08 0.87
N ASP A 224 2.27 -0.91 0.23
CA ASP A 224 0.96 -0.43 -0.21
C ASP A 224 1.08 0.41 -1.50
N GLY A 225 0.01 0.47 -2.29
CA GLY A 225 -0.01 1.19 -3.56
C GLY A 225 0.76 0.50 -4.71
N ASN A 226 0.93 -0.83 -4.64
CA ASN A 226 1.67 -1.60 -5.66
C ASN A 226 1.10 -1.42 -7.09
N HIS A 227 -0.22 -1.35 -7.27
CA HIS A 227 -0.81 -1.08 -8.59
C HIS A 227 -0.47 0.32 -9.12
N SER A 228 -0.37 1.32 -8.24
CA SER A 228 0.04 2.68 -8.61
C SER A 228 1.50 2.72 -9.04
N LEU A 229 2.39 2.02 -8.34
CA LEU A 229 3.79 1.93 -8.70
C LEU A 229 4.00 1.12 -10.00
N ALA A 230 3.27 0.01 -10.17
CA ALA A 230 3.25 -0.77 -11.41
C ALA A 230 2.76 0.05 -12.61
N ALA A 231 1.74 0.90 -12.43
CA ALA A 231 1.27 1.80 -13.48
C ALA A 231 2.30 2.89 -13.83
N ALA A 232 3.01 3.44 -12.83
CA ALA A 232 4.12 4.35 -13.07
C ALA A 232 5.23 3.67 -13.88
N LYS A 233 5.59 2.41 -13.52
CA LYS A 233 6.58 1.60 -14.26
C LYS A 233 6.14 1.33 -15.69
N ALA A 234 4.87 0.96 -15.90
CA ALA A 234 4.34 0.72 -17.24
C ALA A 234 4.42 1.96 -18.14
N ILE A 235 4.10 3.14 -17.60
CA ILE A 235 4.24 4.40 -18.33
C ILE A 235 5.70 4.65 -18.68
N TYR A 236 6.62 4.52 -17.72
CA TYR A 236 8.05 4.71 -17.96
C TYR A 236 8.60 3.77 -19.04
N GLU A 237 8.26 2.48 -19.00
CA GLU A 237 8.66 1.52 -20.03
C GLU A 237 8.09 1.85 -21.42
N GLU A 238 6.89 2.44 -21.49
CA GLU A 238 6.33 2.93 -22.75
C GLU A 238 7.06 4.19 -23.24
N GLU A 239 7.44 5.11 -22.35
CA GLU A 239 8.24 6.29 -22.71
C GLU A 239 9.64 5.90 -23.22
N LYS A 240 10.25 4.87 -22.66
CA LYS A 240 11.54 4.33 -23.10
C LYS A 240 11.52 3.84 -24.54
N LYS A 241 10.42 3.22 -24.99
CA LYS A 241 10.28 2.74 -26.38
C LYS A 241 10.34 3.87 -27.42
N ARG A 242 9.98 5.10 -27.02
CA ARG A 242 9.97 6.29 -27.88
C ARG A 242 11.11 7.27 -27.60
N THR A 243 12.03 6.94 -26.70
CA THR A 243 13.10 7.82 -26.24
C THR A 243 14.46 7.12 -26.36
N PRO A 244 15.49 7.75 -26.94
CA PRO A 244 16.84 7.19 -26.95
C PRO A 244 17.36 6.83 -25.55
N ALA A 245 18.12 5.74 -25.43
CA ALA A 245 18.56 5.20 -24.14
C ALA A 245 19.37 6.20 -23.30
N GLU A 246 20.14 7.06 -23.96
CA GLU A 246 20.98 8.09 -23.32
C GLU A 246 20.14 9.18 -22.63
N GLN A 247 18.84 9.26 -22.92
CA GLN A 247 17.93 10.27 -22.36
C GLN A 247 17.02 9.69 -21.27
N TRP A 248 17.07 8.37 -21.01
CA TRP A 248 16.18 7.73 -20.03
C TRP A 248 16.36 8.28 -18.62
N GLU A 249 17.58 8.68 -18.24
CA GLU A 249 17.85 9.25 -16.92
C GLU A 249 17.14 10.58 -16.66
N ALA A 250 16.90 11.35 -17.72
CA ALA A 250 16.23 12.63 -17.66
C ALA A 250 14.69 12.50 -17.71
N LEU A 251 14.15 11.31 -17.96
CA LEU A 251 12.69 11.10 -18.02
C LEU A 251 12.07 11.31 -16.63
N PRO A 252 11.11 12.25 -16.47
CA PRO A 252 10.43 12.45 -15.19
C PRO A 252 9.68 11.19 -14.72
N SER A 253 9.20 10.39 -15.67
CA SER A 253 8.48 9.13 -15.45
C SER A 253 9.36 8.01 -14.88
N ARG A 254 10.70 8.08 -14.99
CA ARG A 254 11.64 7.12 -14.37
C ARG A 254 11.46 7.04 -12.85
N TRP A 255 10.98 8.12 -12.26
CA TRP A 255 10.86 8.23 -10.82
C TRP A 255 9.40 8.14 -10.39
N ALA A 256 9.15 7.68 -9.17
CA ALA A 256 7.84 7.73 -8.53
C ALA A 256 7.98 8.22 -7.09
N LEU A 257 7.20 9.22 -6.68
CA LEU A 257 7.19 9.70 -5.30
C LEU A 257 6.53 8.63 -4.38
N ALA A 258 7.12 8.38 -3.20
CA ALA A 258 6.61 7.39 -2.24
C ALA A 258 7.02 7.73 -0.80
N GLU A 259 6.35 7.11 0.19
CA GLU A 259 6.74 7.15 1.61
C GLU A 259 7.44 5.85 1.99
N ILE A 260 8.71 5.92 2.40
CA ILE A 260 9.46 4.79 2.96
C ILE A 260 9.22 4.73 4.46
N ILE A 261 8.89 3.56 4.97
CA ILE A 261 8.68 3.28 6.39
C ILE A 261 9.52 2.06 6.81
N SER A 262 10.05 2.08 8.03
CA SER A 262 10.75 0.92 8.58
C SER A 262 9.75 -0.16 8.98
N LEU A 263 10.01 -1.39 8.56
CA LEU A 263 9.30 -2.59 9.01
C LEU A 263 9.40 -2.78 10.54
N ASN A 264 10.47 -2.25 11.14
CA ASN A 264 10.80 -2.37 12.55
C ASN A 264 10.18 -1.24 13.40
N ASP A 265 9.53 -0.24 12.78
CA ASP A 265 8.77 0.77 13.52
C ASP A 265 7.59 0.10 14.26
N PRO A 266 7.45 0.28 15.60
CA PRO A 266 6.38 -0.35 16.37
C PRO A 266 4.97 0.11 15.99
N ALA A 267 4.82 1.26 15.33
CA ALA A 267 3.54 1.72 14.81
C ALA A 267 3.15 1.05 13.48
N VAL A 268 4.06 0.31 12.85
CA VAL A 268 3.78 -0.49 11.65
C VAL A 268 3.26 -1.87 12.08
N ARG A 269 1.94 -2.02 12.08
CA ARG A 269 1.26 -3.27 12.42
C ARG A 269 0.85 -4.06 11.18
N PHE A 270 1.06 -5.36 11.21
CA PHE A 270 0.60 -6.28 10.18
C PHE A 270 -0.68 -6.93 10.71
N LEU A 271 -1.79 -6.66 10.05
CA LEU A 271 -3.09 -7.22 10.41
C LEU A 271 -3.46 -8.32 9.42
N PRO A 272 -3.95 -9.48 9.88
CA PRO A 272 -4.41 -10.52 9.00
C PRO A 272 -5.60 -10.00 8.17
N ILE A 273 -5.72 -10.51 6.94
CA ILE A 273 -6.93 -10.31 6.14
C ILE A 273 -7.67 -11.62 6.16
N HIS A 274 -8.86 -11.65 6.75
CA HIS A 274 -9.72 -12.82 6.87
C HIS A 274 -10.48 -13.11 5.57
N ARG A 275 -11.19 -14.23 5.51
CA ARG A 275 -12.00 -14.61 4.34
C ARG A 275 -13.44 -14.86 4.77
N VAL A 276 -14.40 -14.35 4.02
CA VAL A 276 -15.80 -14.78 4.13
C VAL A 276 -16.22 -15.33 2.78
N VAL A 277 -16.73 -16.56 2.76
CA VAL A 277 -17.22 -17.20 1.54
C VAL A 277 -18.74 -17.20 1.58
N PHE A 278 -19.34 -16.47 0.64
CA PHE A 278 -20.78 -16.32 0.50
C PHE A 278 -21.35 -17.27 -0.55
N GLY A 279 -22.65 -17.55 -0.42
CA GLY A 279 -23.38 -18.35 -1.38
C GLY A 279 -23.15 -19.86 -1.23
N VAL A 280 -22.55 -20.31 -0.13
CA VAL A 280 -22.19 -21.71 0.12
C VAL A 280 -22.83 -22.24 1.40
N ASP A 281 -22.98 -23.57 1.53
CA ASP A 281 -23.29 -24.19 2.82
C ASP A 281 -21.98 -24.41 3.59
N GLY A 282 -21.86 -23.79 4.77
CA GLY A 282 -20.63 -23.83 5.56
C GLY A 282 -20.26 -25.24 6.04
N GLU A 283 -21.22 -26.12 6.33
CA GLU A 283 -20.92 -27.49 6.76
C GLU A 283 -20.35 -28.32 5.62
N GLN A 284 -20.92 -28.17 4.42
CA GLN A 284 -20.38 -28.79 3.21
C GLN A 284 -18.96 -28.30 2.93
N MET A 285 -18.70 -27.01 3.10
CA MET A 285 -17.37 -26.44 2.91
C MET A 285 -16.36 -26.95 3.95
N LEU A 286 -16.73 -27.04 5.24
CA LEU A 286 -15.89 -27.63 6.29
C LEU A 286 -15.59 -29.11 6.01
N ALA A 287 -16.57 -29.88 5.54
CA ALA A 287 -16.37 -31.27 5.14
C ALA A 287 -15.45 -31.38 3.91
N ALA A 288 -15.61 -30.50 2.93
CA ALA A 288 -14.74 -30.44 1.76
C ALA A 288 -13.31 -30.05 2.13
N PHE A 289 -13.10 -29.16 3.10
CA PHE A 289 -11.77 -28.80 3.60
C PHE A 289 -11.01 -30.02 4.14
N ARG A 290 -11.68 -30.83 4.99
CA ARG A 290 -11.10 -32.08 5.51
C ARG A 290 -10.79 -33.10 4.41
N ALA A 291 -11.63 -33.17 3.37
CA ALA A 291 -11.37 -34.04 2.23
C ALA A 291 -10.20 -33.54 1.35
N TYR A 292 -10.06 -32.22 1.21
CA TYR A 292 -8.99 -31.58 0.44
C TYR A 292 -7.62 -31.72 1.13
N TYR A 293 -7.60 -31.69 2.47
CA TYR A 293 -6.44 -31.97 3.30
C TYR A 293 -6.67 -33.20 4.20
N PRO A 294 -6.44 -34.43 3.71
CA PRO A 294 -6.74 -35.66 4.46
C PRO A 294 -6.02 -35.80 5.81
N GLY A 295 -4.90 -35.09 6.01
CA GLY A 295 -4.16 -35.05 7.27
C GLY A 295 -4.60 -33.92 8.21
N ALA A 296 -5.59 -33.12 7.86
CA ALA A 296 -6.09 -32.05 8.71
C ALA A 296 -6.83 -32.63 9.93
N VAL A 297 -6.57 -32.05 11.09
CA VAL A 297 -7.19 -32.44 12.37
C VAL A 297 -8.05 -31.31 12.90
N GLU A 298 -9.11 -31.65 13.64
CA GLU A 298 -9.93 -30.66 14.36
C GLU A 298 -9.19 -30.14 15.58
N GLY A 299 -9.31 -28.83 15.81
CA GLY A 299 -8.64 -28.12 16.90
C GLY A 299 -7.36 -27.42 16.46
N GLU A 300 -6.74 -26.74 17.41
CA GLU A 300 -5.48 -26.04 17.25
C GLU A 300 -4.31 -26.95 17.63
N GLY A 301 -3.23 -26.91 16.85
CA GLY A 301 -2.05 -27.74 17.06
C GLY A 301 -0.86 -27.25 16.24
N GLU A 302 0.16 -28.11 16.12
CA GLU A 302 1.35 -27.82 15.32
C GLU A 302 1.03 -27.87 13.82
N GLY A 303 1.43 -26.83 13.08
CA GLY A 303 1.19 -26.69 11.64
C GLY A 303 0.37 -25.45 11.29
N HIS A 304 -0.31 -25.47 10.15
CA HIS A 304 -1.16 -24.37 9.72
C HIS A 304 -2.53 -24.45 10.38
N VAL A 305 -2.77 -23.57 11.36
CA VAL A 305 -4.06 -23.41 12.03
C VAL A 305 -4.94 -22.45 11.24
N ILE A 306 -6.12 -22.92 10.85
CA ILE A 306 -7.16 -22.15 10.17
C ILE A 306 -8.40 -22.19 11.04
N ARG A 307 -8.75 -21.04 11.63
CA ARG A 307 -9.96 -20.87 12.44
C ARG A 307 -11.14 -20.58 11.53
N TRP A 308 -12.33 -21.00 11.93
CA TRP A 308 -13.55 -20.79 11.15
C TRP A 308 -14.72 -20.38 12.04
N CYS A 309 -15.67 -19.67 11.44
CA CYS A 309 -16.95 -19.29 12.04
C CYS A 309 -18.09 -19.62 11.07
N CYS A 310 -19.14 -20.28 11.56
CA CYS A 310 -20.29 -20.69 10.74
C CYS A 310 -21.54 -20.78 11.62
N ARG A 311 -22.59 -20.00 11.30
CA ARG A 311 -23.90 -20.04 11.97
C ARG A 311 -23.82 -19.95 13.50
N GLY A 312 -23.01 -19.02 14.02
CA GLY A 312 -22.80 -18.81 15.45
C GLY A 312 -21.90 -19.85 16.13
N ARG A 313 -21.37 -20.83 15.39
CA ARG A 313 -20.34 -21.77 15.87
C ARG A 313 -18.96 -21.31 15.41
N ALA A 314 -17.95 -21.66 16.18
CA ALA A 314 -16.56 -21.46 15.82
C ALA A 314 -15.76 -22.74 16.08
N GLY A 315 -14.68 -22.90 15.35
CA GLY A 315 -13.73 -24.00 15.51
C GLY A 315 -12.44 -23.73 14.77
N ALA A 316 -11.57 -24.73 14.73
CA ALA A 316 -10.31 -24.66 14.01
C ALA A 316 -10.00 -25.98 13.33
N PHE A 317 -9.28 -25.90 12.22
CA PHE A 317 -8.54 -27.02 11.66
C PHE A 317 -7.05 -26.74 11.73
N THR A 318 -6.28 -27.77 12.01
CA THR A 318 -4.82 -27.73 11.89
C THR A 318 -4.41 -28.63 10.73
N VAL A 319 -3.60 -28.12 9.81
CA VAL A 319 -2.92 -28.89 8.76
C VAL A 319 -1.47 -29.12 9.22
N PRO A 320 -1.11 -30.31 9.76
CA PRO A 320 0.17 -30.53 10.43
C PRO A 320 1.38 -30.54 9.49
N SER A 321 1.19 -30.96 8.24
CA SER A 321 2.22 -31.02 7.21
C SER A 321 1.78 -30.22 5.99
N PRO A 322 1.73 -28.89 6.10
CA PRO A 322 1.29 -28.05 5.00
C PRO A 322 2.28 -28.13 3.84
N ARG A 323 1.75 -28.08 2.61
CA ARG A 323 2.59 -28.04 1.39
C ARG A 323 3.12 -26.64 1.08
N LYS A 324 2.58 -25.64 1.77
CA LYS A 324 2.85 -24.22 1.59
C LYS A 324 3.59 -23.69 2.80
N GLU A 325 4.21 -22.53 2.66
CA GLU A 325 4.96 -21.88 3.72
C GLU A 325 4.03 -21.13 4.69
N LEU A 326 2.87 -20.65 4.21
CA LEU A 326 1.92 -19.86 4.99
C LEU A 326 0.52 -20.47 5.07
N ALA A 327 -0.15 -20.25 6.20
CA ALA A 327 -1.54 -20.69 6.42
C ALA A 327 -2.51 -20.05 5.41
N VAL A 328 -2.27 -18.79 5.02
CA VAL A 328 -3.07 -18.10 4.00
C VAL A 328 -3.01 -18.79 2.63
N GLU A 329 -1.85 -19.32 2.23
CA GLU A 329 -1.71 -20.06 0.98
C GLU A 329 -2.51 -21.36 1.03
N THR A 330 -2.44 -22.06 2.17
CA THR A 330 -3.17 -23.32 2.39
C THR A 330 -4.68 -23.08 2.33
N LEU A 331 -5.16 -22.01 2.96
CA LEU A 331 -6.57 -21.67 2.90
C LEU A 331 -7.01 -21.21 1.50
N GLN A 332 -6.22 -20.35 0.85
CA GLN A 332 -6.59 -19.75 -0.44
C GLN A 332 -6.64 -20.81 -1.55
N ASP A 333 -5.69 -21.75 -1.59
CA ASP A 333 -5.70 -22.87 -2.54
C ASP A 333 -7.01 -23.68 -2.43
N PHE A 334 -7.45 -23.96 -1.20
CA PHE A 334 -8.71 -24.66 -0.97
C PHE A 334 -9.93 -23.82 -1.39
N ILE A 335 -9.99 -22.55 -1.01
CA ILE A 335 -11.13 -21.67 -1.35
C ILE A 335 -11.29 -21.56 -2.86
N ASP A 336 -10.19 -21.34 -3.58
CA ASP A 336 -10.22 -21.18 -5.04
C ASP A 336 -10.68 -22.48 -5.73
N ASP A 337 -10.18 -23.64 -5.31
CA ASP A 337 -10.63 -24.95 -5.81
C ASP A 337 -12.11 -25.25 -5.46
N TYR A 338 -12.54 -24.92 -4.25
CA TYR A 338 -13.93 -25.11 -3.83
C TYR A 338 -14.88 -24.23 -4.64
N ILE A 339 -14.59 -22.93 -4.79
CA ILE A 339 -15.43 -22.00 -5.56
C ILE A 339 -15.51 -22.43 -7.03
N CYS A 340 -14.40 -22.89 -7.61
CA CYS A 340 -14.37 -23.37 -8.99
C CYS A 340 -15.35 -24.54 -9.22
N ARG A 341 -15.49 -25.45 -8.26
CA ARG A 341 -16.33 -26.66 -8.37
C ARG A 341 -17.77 -26.44 -7.90
N CYS A 342 -17.95 -25.68 -6.83
CA CYS A 342 -19.20 -25.59 -6.07
C CYS A 342 -19.88 -24.21 -6.20
N GLY A 343 -19.22 -23.22 -6.79
CA GLY A 343 -19.65 -21.83 -6.80
C GLY A 343 -19.45 -21.11 -5.47
N GLY A 344 -19.96 -19.89 -5.39
CA GLY A 344 -19.77 -18.99 -4.25
C GLY A 344 -18.84 -17.83 -4.58
N THR A 345 -18.74 -16.88 -3.64
CA THR A 345 -17.89 -15.69 -3.79
C THR A 345 -17.14 -15.44 -2.50
N VAL A 346 -15.83 -15.17 -2.60
CA VAL A 346 -15.00 -14.83 -1.45
C VAL A 346 -14.86 -13.32 -1.31
N ASP A 347 -14.97 -12.84 -0.08
CA ASP A 347 -14.67 -11.47 0.32
C ASP A 347 -13.53 -11.43 1.34
N TYR A 348 -12.86 -10.28 1.42
CA TYR A 348 -11.62 -10.06 2.16
C TYR A 348 -11.87 -9.03 3.26
N ILE A 349 -11.87 -9.48 4.52
CA ILE A 349 -12.32 -8.67 5.67
C ILE A 349 -11.17 -8.45 6.65
N HIS A 350 -11.03 -7.22 7.19
CA HIS A 350 -9.97 -6.90 8.15
C HIS A 350 -10.42 -7.08 9.61
N GLU A 351 -11.69 -6.81 9.90
CA GLU A 351 -12.26 -6.81 11.24
C GLU A 351 -12.82 -8.19 11.63
N LEU A 352 -12.41 -8.69 12.79
CA LEU A 352 -12.84 -9.99 13.32
C LEU A 352 -14.36 -10.03 13.55
N GLU A 353 -14.91 -8.96 14.12
CA GLU A 353 -16.32 -8.83 14.44
C GLU A 353 -17.17 -8.87 13.16
N THR A 354 -16.73 -8.18 12.10
CA THR A 354 -17.41 -8.20 10.80
C THR A 354 -17.43 -9.60 10.19
N VAL A 355 -16.33 -10.36 10.30
CA VAL A 355 -16.31 -11.77 9.86
C VAL A 355 -17.34 -12.58 10.64
N GLN A 356 -17.38 -12.44 11.97
CA GLN A 356 -18.31 -13.18 12.82
C GLN A 356 -19.78 -12.85 12.50
N GLU A 357 -20.10 -11.57 12.33
CA GLU A 357 -21.44 -11.09 11.96
C GLU A 357 -21.87 -11.64 10.59
N MET A 358 -21.01 -11.50 9.57
CA MET A 358 -21.29 -12.00 8.22
C MET A 358 -21.44 -13.53 8.19
N SER A 359 -20.66 -14.24 9.01
CA SER A 359 -20.68 -15.72 9.08
C SER A 359 -21.88 -16.29 9.83
N CYS A 360 -22.70 -15.44 10.47
CA CYS A 360 -23.97 -15.86 11.06
C CYS A 360 -25.05 -16.11 9.99
N GLN A 361 -24.86 -15.61 8.77
CA GLN A 361 -25.80 -15.80 7.66
C GLN A 361 -25.90 -17.27 7.26
N THR A 362 -27.07 -17.70 6.77
CA THR A 362 -27.34 -19.11 6.46
C THR A 362 -26.44 -19.67 5.35
N ARG A 363 -26.02 -18.82 4.41
CA ARG A 363 -25.18 -19.16 3.26
C ARG A 363 -23.82 -18.45 3.28
N ALA A 364 -23.15 -18.46 4.43
CA ALA A 364 -21.82 -17.90 4.58
C ALA A 364 -20.96 -18.72 5.56
N ILE A 365 -19.65 -18.67 5.36
CA ILE A 365 -18.65 -19.19 6.31
C ILE A 365 -17.45 -18.24 6.35
N GLY A 366 -16.98 -17.94 7.55
CA GLY A 366 -15.81 -17.11 7.80
C GLY A 366 -14.60 -17.96 8.14
N PHE A 367 -13.43 -17.53 7.70
CA PHE A 367 -12.14 -18.08 8.05
C PHE A 367 -11.23 -16.99 8.61
N LEU A 368 -10.68 -17.24 9.79
CA LEU A 368 -9.78 -16.35 10.49
C LEU A 368 -8.36 -16.87 10.32
N LEU A 369 -7.52 -16.02 9.75
CA LEU A 369 -6.11 -16.30 9.47
C LEU A 369 -5.22 -15.83 10.63
N PRO A 370 -4.11 -16.54 10.91
CA PRO A 370 -3.14 -16.11 11.89
C PRO A 370 -2.41 -14.85 11.41
N ASP A 371 -1.82 -14.13 12.36
CA ASP A 371 -0.99 -12.97 12.06
C ASP A 371 0.20 -13.35 11.19
N PHE A 372 0.55 -12.48 10.25
CA PHE A 372 1.77 -12.65 9.45
C PHE A 372 2.97 -12.14 10.27
N PRO A 373 3.99 -12.99 10.52
CA PRO A 373 5.21 -12.57 11.20
C PRO A 373 6.00 -11.60 10.31
N ARG A 374 6.01 -10.32 10.67
CA ARG A 374 6.57 -9.24 9.86
C ARG A 374 8.04 -9.50 9.45
N GLU A 375 8.83 -10.08 10.34
CA GLU A 375 10.24 -10.45 10.12
C GLU A 375 10.42 -11.50 9.01
N LYS A 376 9.38 -12.25 8.66
CA LYS A 376 9.42 -13.18 7.52
C LYS A 376 9.19 -12.48 6.18
N LEU A 377 8.78 -11.22 6.14
CA LEU A 377 8.42 -10.55 4.88
C LEU A 377 9.56 -10.55 3.87
N PHE A 378 10.71 -9.98 4.25
CA PHE A 378 11.87 -9.88 3.36
C PHE A 378 12.44 -11.26 3.00
N PRO A 379 12.71 -12.17 3.97
CA PRO A 379 13.14 -13.53 3.66
C PRO A 379 12.20 -14.28 2.73
N TYR A 380 10.88 -14.16 2.94
CA TYR A 380 9.89 -14.80 2.07
C TYR A 380 9.95 -14.22 0.66
N VAL A 381 9.94 -12.89 0.51
CA VAL A 381 9.94 -12.26 -0.83
C VAL A 381 11.22 -12.55 -1.60
N GLN A 382 12.35 -12.66 -0.89
CA GLN A 382 13.62 -13.06 -1.49
C GLN A 382 13.62 -14.52 -1.95
N ALA A 383 13.05 -15.44 -1.17
CA ALA A 383 13.06 -16.87 -1.47
C ALA A 383 11.97 -17.31 -2.46
N ASN A 384 10.76 -16.78 -2.30
CA ASN A 384 9.54 -17.26 -2.96
C ASN A 384 8.93 -16.24 -3.94
N GLY A 385 9.39 -14.98 -3.92
CA GLY A 385 8.76 -13.89 -4.65
C GLY A 385 7.54 -13.31 -3.92
N ALA A 386 6.61 -12.71 -4.67
CA ALA A 386 5.46 -12.04 -4.07
C ALA A 386 4.57 -13.02 -3.28
N LEU A 387 4.09 -12.57 -2.11
CA LEU A 387 3.07 -13.25 -1.32
C LEU A 387 1.75 -13.36 -2.12
N PRO A 388 0.88 -14.30 -1.74
CA PRO A 388 -0.49 -14.31 -2.23
C PRO A 388 -1.18 -12.96 -2.04
N ARG A 389 -2.15 -12.68 -2.91
CA ARG A 389 -3.01 -11.49 -2.78
C ARG A 389 -3.64 -11.42 -1.40
N LYS A 390 -3.69 -10.22 -0.82
CA LYS A 390 -4.40 -9.96 0.43
C LYS A 390 -3.92 -10.88 1.57
N THR A 391 -2.60 -11.01 1.72
CA THR A 391 -2.00 -11.79 2.81
C THR A 391 -2.11 -11.03 4.14
N PHE A 392 -1.77 -9.75 4.14
CA PHE A 392 -1.86 -8.89 5.32
C PHE A 392 -2.22 -7.46 4.92
N SER A 393 -2.68 -6.67 5.89
CA SER A 393 -2.78 -5.22 5.78
C SER A 393 -1.74 -4.55 6.66
N ILE A 394 -1.14 -3.47 6.16
CA ILE A 394 -0.32 -2.58 6.97
C ILE A 394 -1.25 -1.56 7.65
N GLY A 395 -1.45 -1.72 8.96
CA GLY A 395 -2.38 -0.92 9.75
C GLY A 395 -3.84 -1.10 9.36
N HIS A 396 -4.72 -0.35 10.04
CA HIS A 396 -6.13 -0.27 9.67
C HIS A 396 -6.34 0.68 8.47
N SER A 397 -7.51 0.64 7.85
CA SER A 397 -7.83 1.48 6.69
C SER A 397 -7.59 2.98 6.95
N ARG A 398 -7.85 3.49 8.16
CA ARG A 398 -7.60 4.90 8.52
C ARG A 398 -6.12 5.24 8.75
N ASP A 399 -5.27 4.25 9.02
CA ASP A 399 -3.84 4.44 9.24
C ASP A 399 -3.05 4.52 7.91
N LYS A 400 -3.74 4.33 6.79
CA LYS A 400 -3.16 4.40 5.44
C LYS A 400 -2.71 5.81 5.09
N ARG A 401 -1.95 5.91 4.00
CA ARG A 401 -1.43 7.18 3.52
C ARG A 401 -2.58 8.07 2.99
N TYR A 402 -2.49 9.36 3.32
CA TYR A 402 -3.32 10.42 2.75
C TYR A 402 -2.52 11.15 1.68
N TYR A 403 -3.16 11.52 0.57
CA TYR A 403 -2.54 12.31 -0.49
C TYR A 403 -2.21 13.70 0.04
N LEU A 404 -0.92 13.99 0.22
CA LEU A 404 -0.45 15.29 0.71
C LEU A 404 0.63 15.85 -0.22
N GLU A 405 1.77 15.17 -0.28
CA GLU A 405 2.89 15.53 -1.13
C GLU A 405 2.65 15.09 -2.57
N ALA A 406 3.01 15.97 -3.50
CA ALA A 406 2.87 15.74 -4.93
C ALA A 406 4.20 15.98 -5.66
N ARG A 407 4.26 15.62 -6.94
CA ARG A 407 5.39 15.93 -7.82
C ARG A 407 4.88 16.26 -9.21
N GLU A 408 5.45 17.27 -9.85
CA GLU A 408 5.14 17.58 -11.24
C GLU A 408 5.73 16.52 -12.19
N LEU A 409 4.93 16.04 -13.15
CA LEU A 409 5.35 15.03 -14.14
C LEU A 409 5.72 15.63 -15.49
N LYS A 410 5.19 16.82 -15.80
CA LYS A 410 5.37 17.51 -17.08
C LYS A 410 5.72 18.96 -16.78
N ARG A 411 6.93 19.38 -17.15
CA ARG A 411 7.37 20.78 -17.11
C ARG A 411 7.14 21.44 -18.47
#